data_AF-A0A1V9XWJ2-F1
#
_entry.id   AF-A0A1V9XWJ2-F1
#
_cell.length_a   1.000
_cell.length_b   1.000
_cell.length_c   1.000
_cell.angle_alpha   90.00
_cell.angle_beta   90.00
_cell.angle_gamma   90.00
#
_symmetry.space_group_name_H-M   'P 1'
#
loop_
_entity.id
_entity.type
_entity.pdbx_description
1 polymer ?
#
loop_
_entity_poly.entity_id
_entity_poly.type
_entity_poly.pdbx_seq_one_letter_code
_entity_poly.pdbx_strand_id
1 'polypeptide(L)'
;MLAKRFLLVGDPEQLPPVILSKDARRLGLEECLFKRILRKDGSNLVVLNQQYRMNSEIMALCNQLVYEGQLQCGNHEVAQQTLRVKGNVSNQADSSTVADLKNGSLSSWEQRCVSTKLLDSVVFVDASGASEQEGNGGVGGLSNPGESNLASLYLQLVL
;
A
#
# COMPACT_ATOMS: atom_id res chain seq x y z
N MET A 1 -9.26 6.60 38.70
CA MET A 1 -8.57 6.68 37.39
C MET A 1 -7.06 6.66 37.64
N LEU A 2 -6.28 5.86 36.90
CA LEU A 2 -4.83 5.74 37.10
C LEU A 2 -4.02 6.95 36.60
N ALA A 3 -4.60 7.79 35.74
CA ALA A 3 -3.96 8.99 35.19
C ALA A 3 -4.88 10.21 35.30
N LYS A 4 -4.28 11.39 35.49
CA LYS A 4 -4.99 12.70 35.50
C LYS A 4 -5.16 13.30 34.09
N ARG A 5 -4.28 12.94 33.16
CA ARG A 5 -4.24 13.37 31.76
C ARG A 5 -3.72 12.20 30.92
N PHE A 6 -4.14 12.11 29.66
CA PHE A 6 -3.70 11.08 28.74
C PHE A 6 -3.64 11.65 27.32
N LEU A 7 -2.83 11.02 26.46
CA LEU A 7 -2.76 11.28 25.03
C LEU A 7 -3.06 9.96 24.31
N LEU A 8 -3.98 9.99 23.35
CA LEU A 8 -4.19 8.88 22.43
C LEU A 8 -3.61 9.28 21.08
N VAL A 9 -2.84 8.37 20.49
CA VAL A 9 -2.29 8.53 19.14
C VAL A 9 -2.79 7.36 18.31
N GLY A 10 -3.34 7.66 17.15
CA GLY A 10 -3.90 6.66 16.24
C GLY A 10 -4.53 7.32 15.04
N ASP A 11 -4.95 6.49 14.10
CA ASP A 11 -5.64 6.90 12.89
C ASP A 11 -6.98 6.14 12.82
N PRO A 12 -8.13 6.83 13.00
CA PRO A 12 -9.44 6.22 12.90
C PRO A 12 -9.75 5.56 11.55
N GLU A 13 -9.08 5.99 10.48
CA GLU A 13 -9.30 5.47 9.12
C GLU A 13 -8.49 4.20 8.82
N GLN A 14 -7.62 3.79 9.75
CA GLN A 14 -6.86 2.54 9.67
C GLN A 14 -7.55 1.38 10.39
N LEU A 15 -6.88 0.22 10.40
CA LEU A 15 -7.42 -1.04 10.89
C LEU A 15 -7.97 -0.92 12.33
N PRO A 16 -9.23 -1.36 12.57
CA PRO A 16 -9.80 -1.41 13.90
C PRO A 16 -9.15 -2.53 14.75
N PRO A 17 -9.41 -2.58 16.06
CA PRO A 17 -8.99 -3.69 16.92
C PRO A 17 -9.46 -5.04 16.37
N VAL A 18 -8.59 -6.04 16.40
CA VAL A 18 -8.94 -7.41 15.97
C VAL A 18 -9.82 -8.07 17.03
N ILE A 19 -11.10 -8.25 16.72
CA ILE A 19 -12.07 -8.92 17.61
C ILE A 19 -12.43 -10.30 17.05
N LEU A 20 -11.99 -11.36 17.71
CA LEU A 20 -12.26 -12.75 17.30
C LEU A 20 -13.72 -13.17 17.51
N SER A 21 -14.31 -12.75 18.63
CA SER A 21 -15.72 -13.05 18.94
C SER A 21 -16.65 -12.19 18.09
N LYS A 22 -17.46 -12.84 17.25
CA LYS A 22 -18.48 -12.16 16.43
C LYS A 22 -19.51 -11.43 17.31
N ASP A 23 -19.88 -12.02 18.45
CA ASP A 23 -20.82 -11.38 19.38
C ASP A 23 -20.21 -10.16 20.05
N ALA A 24 -18.97 -10.24 20.54
CA ALA A 24 -18.30 -9.09 21.15
C ALA A 24 -18.13 -7.94 20.15
N ARG A 25 -17.83 -8.27 18.88
CA ARG A 25 -17.75 -7.31 17.78
C ARG A 25 -19.10 -6.60 17.58
N ARG A 26 -20.19 -7.38 17.43
CA ARG A 26 -21.56 -6.86 17.26
C ARG A 26 -22.01 -6.01 18.45
N LEU A 27 -21.55 -6.32 19.65
CA LEU A 27 -21.82 -5.54 20.87
C LEU A 27 -20.93 -4.29 21.00
N GLY A 28 -20.12 -3.97 19.99
CA GLY A 28 -19.39 -2.71 19.88
C GLY A 28 -17.93 -2.75 20.30
N LEU A 29 -17.35 -3.93 20.57
CA LEU A 29 -15.93 -4.02 20.96
C LEU A 29 -14.96 -3.62 19.84
N GLU A 30 -15.43 -3.55 18.60
CA GLU A 30 -14.65 -3.02 17.47
C GLU A 30 -14.46 -1.50 17.50
N GLU A 31 -15.25 -0.79 18.31
CA GLU A 31 -15.06 0.65 18.48
C GLU A 31 -13.92 0.92 19.47
N CYS A 32 -12.81 1.45 18.96
CA CYS A 32 -11.71 1.86 19.81
C CYS A 32 -12.07 3.10 20.64
N LEU A 33 -11.38 3.27 21.78
CA LEU A 33 -11.56 4.41 22.67
C LEU A 33 -11.39 5.76 21.95
N PHE A 34 -10.47 5.82 20.97
CA PHE A 34 -10.22 7.01 20.16
C PHE A 34 -11.48 7.44 19.40
N LYS A 35 -12.12 6.54 18.64
CA LYS A 35 -13.39 6.79 17.93
C LYS A 35 -14.51 7.19 18.89
N ARG A 36 -14.58 6.53 20.05
CA ARG A 36 -15.60 6.82 21.06
C ARG A 36 -15.48 8.22 21.66
N ILE A 37 -14.26 8.71 21.88
CA ILE A 37 -14.03 10.07 22.38
C ILE A 37 -14.36 11.08 21.28
N LEU A 38 -13.83 10.90 20.05
CA LEU A 38 -14.09 11.82 18.94
C LEU A 38 -15.58 12.02 18.65
N ARG A 39 -16.38 10.95 18.69
CA ARG A 39 -17.83 11.03 18.50
C ARG A 39 -18.55 11.83 19.59
N LYS A 40 -18.00 11.84 20.82
CA LYS A 40 -18.58 12.61 21.94
C LYS A 40 -18.11 14.06 21.95
N ASP A 41 -16.81 14.27 21.71
CA ASP A 41 -16.15 15.57 21.72
C ASP A 41 -14.87 15.51 20.88
N GLY A 42 -14.91 16.17 19.72
CA GLY A 42 -13.76 16.30 18.81
C GLY A 42 -12.88 17.51 19.06
N SER A 43 -13.17 18.35 20.06
CA SER A 43 -12.47 19.62 20.27
C SER A 43 -10.97 19.50 20.57
N ASN A 44 -10.55 18.33 21.05
CA ASN A 44 -9.16 18.02 21.38
C ASN A 44 -8.46 17.17 20.31
N LEU A 45 -9.05 17.03 19.11
CA LEU A 45 -8.41 16.34 18.00
C LEU A 45 -7.36 17.24 17.34
N VAL A 46 -6.15 16.71 17.23
CA VAL A 46 -5.09 17.31 16.41
C VAL A 46 -4.78 16.33 15.28
N VAL A 47 -5.00 16.76 14.04
CA VAL A 47 -4.69 15.96 12.84
C VAL A 47 -3.29 16.34 12.34
N LEU A 48 -2.45 15.33 12.13
CA LEU A 48 -1.14 15.49 11.51
C LEU A 48 -1.28 15.20 10.02
N ASN A 49 -1.25 16.24 9.19
CA ASN A 49 -1.52 16.12 7.76
C ASN A 49 -0.28 16.17 6.88
N GLN A 50 0.89 16.53 7.41
CA GLN A 50 2.16 16.41 6.71
C GLN A 50 2.71 14.99 6.81
N GLN A 51 2.91 14.34 5.66
CA GLN A 51 3.44 12.99 5.55
C GLN A 51 4.79 12.97 4.80
N TYR A 52 5.67 12.04 5.19
CA TYR A 52 7.05 11.98 4.70
C TYR A 52 7.40 10.62 4.06
N ARG A 53 6.40 9.87 3.58
CA ARG A 53 6.57 8.51 3.03
C ARG A 53 6.17 8.41 1.56
N MET A 54 4.97 8.86 1.22
CA MET A 54 4.37 8.68 -0.10
C MET A 54 4.74 9.85 -1.01
N ASN A 55 5.05 9.56 -2.28
CA ASN A 55 5.15 10.61 -3.29
C ASN A 55 3.78 11.22 -3.63
N SER A 56 3.76 12.25 -4.48
CA SER A 56 2.53 12.99 -4.77
C SER A 56 1.42 12.11 -5.36
N GLU A 57 1.75 11.18 -6.25
CA GLU A 57 0.75 10.34 -6.94
C GLU A 57 0.15 9.29 -6.00
N ILE A 58 0.97 8.61 -5.19
CA ILE A 58 0.49 7.64 -4.19
C ILE A 58 -0.35 8.36 -3.13
N MET A 59 0.10 9.51 -2.65
CA MET A 59 -0.65 10.32 -1.68
C MET A 59 -1.98 10.80 -2.26
N ALA A 60 -2.02 11.22 -3.53
CA ALA A 60 -3.23 11.66 -4.20
C ALA A 60 -4.30 10.55 -4.22
N LEU A 61 -3.91 9.30 -4.48
CA LEU A 61 -4.81 8.16 -4.40
C LEU A 61 -5.38 7.97 -2.97
N CYS A 62 -4.52 7.99 -1.95
CA CYS A 62 -4.97 7.86 -0.55
C CYS A 62 -5.90 9.02 -0.13
N ASN A 63 -5.61 10.24 -0.60
CA ASN A 63 -6.46 11.41 -0.38
C ASN A 63 -7.83 11.26 -1.04
N GLN A 64 -7.90 10.72 -2.25
CA GLN A 64 -9.17 10.51 -2.94
C GLN A 64 -10.01 9.41 -2.30
N LEU A 65 -9.37 8.36 -1.78
CA LEU A 65 -10.07 7.19 -1.23
C LEU A 65 -10.43 7.29 0.25
N VAL A 66 -9.59 7.95 1.06
CA VAL A 66 -9.66 7.84 2.54
C VAL A 66 -9.59 9.20 3.23
N TYR A 67 -8.63 10.04 2.86
CA TYR A 67 -8.27 11.23 3.66
C TYR A 67 -8.82 12.56 3.14
N GLU A 68 -9.77 12.55 2.21
CA GLU A 68 -10.50 13.73 1.71
C GLU A 68 -9.59 14.92 1.33
N GLY A 69 -8.45 14.64 0.69
CA GLY A 69 -7.51 15.69 0.27
C GLY A 69 -6.68 16.32 1.39
N GLN A 70 -6.77 15.84 2.64
CA GLN A 70 -6.11 16.47 3.78
C GLN A 70 -4.60 16.23 3.81
N LEU A 71 -4.09 15.10 3.30
CA LEU A 71 -2.65 14.80 3.35
C LEU A 71 -1.84 15.70 2.43
N GLN A 72 -0.67 16.10 2.91
CA GLN A 72 0.31 16.93 2.20
C GLN A 72 1.70 16.30 2.30
N CYS A 73 2.45 16.29 1.19
CA CYS A 73 3.86 15.91 1.22
C CYS A 73 4.63 16.91 2.09
N GLY A 74 5.44 16.39 3.03
CA GLY A 74 6.20 17.22 3.96
C GLY A 74 7.31 18.04 3.29
N ASN A 75 7.77 17.63 2.10
CA ASN A 75 8.68 18.42 1.27
C ASN A 75 8.63 17.96 -0.21
N HIS A 76 9.29 18.75 -1.07
CA HIS A 76 9.38 18.48 -2.52
C HIS A 76 10.13 17.18 -2.84
N GLU A 77 11.14 16.82 -2.05
CA GLU A 77 11.92 15.60 -2.26
C GLU A 77 11.04 14.36 -2.13
N VAL A 78 10.26 14.26 -1.04
CA VAL A 78 9.26 13.20 -0.83
C VAL A 78 8.22 13.22 -1.96
N ALA A 79 7.70 14.40 -2.33
CA ALA A 79 6.69 14.50 -3.38
C ALA A 79 7.16 13.93 -4.74
N GLN A 80 8.45 14.03 -5.04
CA GLN A 80 9.05 13.57 -6.30
C GLN A 80 9.79 12.23 -6.19
N GLN A 81 9.71 11.55 -5.03
CA GLN A 81 10.37 10.25 -4.86
C GLN A 81 9.78 9.21 -5.81
N THR A 82 10.65 8.55 -6.58
CA THR A 82 10.29 7.39 -7.39
C THR A 82 11.22 6.23 -7.08
N LEU A 83 10.80 5.03 -7.48
CA LEU A 83 11.57 3.82 -7.26
C LEU A 83 12.93 3.91 -7.97
N ARG A 84 14.00 3.65 -7.23
CA ARG A 84 15.36 3.54 -7.79
C ARG A 84 15.66 2.08 -8.05
N VAL A 85 15.44 1.65 -9.28
CA VAL A 85 15.86 0.31 -9.73
C VAL A 85 17.38 0.35 -9.90
N LYS A 86 18.12 -0.45 -9.13
CA LYS A 86 19.55 -0.62 -9.34
C LYS A 86 19.72 -1.34 -10.68
N GLY A 87 20.26 -0.65 -11.68
CA GLY A 87 20.68 -1.33 -12.90
C GLY A 87 21.84 -2.26 -12.56
N ASN A 88 21.71 -3.57 -12.84
CA ASN A 88 22.83 -4.39 -13.28
C ASN A 88 23.31 -3.88 -14.65
N VAL A 89 23.89 -2.69 -14.68
CA VAL A 89 24.58 -2.13 -15.85
C VAL A 89 25.83 -1.41 -15.37
N SER A 90 26.81 -2.21 -14.94
CA SER A 90 28.22 -2.09 -15.33
C SER A 90 29.08 -3.03 -14.45
N ASN A 91 29.25 -4.28 -14.90
CA ASN A 91 30.51 -5.05 -14.89
C ASN A 91 30.31 -6.56 -14.69
N GLN A 92 30.55 -7.28 -15.79
CA GLN A 92 31.04 -8.65 -15.94
C GLN A 92 30.22 -9.83 -15.42
N ALA A 93 29.88 -10.68 -16.40
CA ALA A 93 29.74 -12.13 -16.33
C ALA A 93 28.67 -12.69 -15.38
N ASP A 94 27.40 -12.54 -15.77
CA ASP A 94 26.49 -13.69 -15.90
C ASP A 94 25.31 -13.28 -16.78
N SER A 95 25.33 -13.83 -17.99
CA SER A 95 24.48 -13.46 -19.13
C SER A 95 23.31 -14.44 -19.21
N SER A 96 22.14 -14.12 -18.65
CA SER A 96 20.87 -14.74 -19.10
C SER A 96 19.52 -14.20 -18.56
N THR A 97 19.41 -13.22 -17.65
CA THR A 97 18.06 -12.99 -17.04
C THR A 97 17.48 -11.58 -17.02
N VAL A 98 18.24 -10.50 -17.23
CA VAL A 98 17.67 -9.13 -17.13
C VAL A 98 17.91 -8.26 -18.36
N ALA A 99 19.02 -8.47 -19.09
CA ALA A 99 19.29 -7.77 -20.34
C ALA A 99 18.33 -8.20 -21.47
N ASP A 100 17.84 -9.44 -21.44
CA ASP A 100 16.98 -9.99 -22.49
C ASP A 100 15.53 -9.48 -22.43
N LEU A 101 15.04 -9.06 -21.26
CA LEU A 101 13.68 -8.48 -21.11
C LEU A 101 13.59 -7.03 -21.62
N LYS A 102 14.70 -6.28 -21.59
CA LYS A 102 14.72 -4.87 -22.03
C LYS A 102 14.89 -4.68 -23.54
N ASN A 103 15.20 -5.74 -24.30
CA ASN A 103 15.44 -5.71 -25.75
C ASN A 103 14.15 -5.78 -26.62
N GLY A 104 13.05 -5.19 -26.15
CA GLY A 104 11.82 -5.04 -26.94
C GLY A 104 10.74 -6.12 -26.76
N SER A 105 10.83 -6.96 -25.72
CA SER A 105 9.86 -8.06 -25.49
C SER A 105 8.76 -7.76 -24.46
N LEU A 106 8.82 -6.63 -23.74
CA LEU A 106 7.78 -6.28 -22.75
C LEU A 106 6.61 -5.57 -23.43
N SER A 107 5.40 -6.01 -23.10
CA SER A 107 4.15 -5.35 -23.44
C SER A 107 4.03 -3.97 -22.76
N SER A 108 3.07 -3.17 -23.21
CA SER A 108 2.89 -1.79 -22.73
C SER A 108 2.59 -1.69 -21.24
N TRP A 109 1.86 -2.66 -20.67
CA TRP A 109 1.54 -2.65 -19.24
C TRP A 109 2.74 -3.09 -18.39
N GLU A 110 3.53 -4.05 -18.85
CA GLU A 110 4.75 -4.49 -18.15
C GLU A 110 5.78 -3.36 -18.06
N GLN A 111 5.96 -2.61 -19.16
CA GLN A 111 6.81 -1.43 -19.18
C GLN A 111 6.36 -0.37 -18.17
N ARG A 112 5.04 -0.22 -17.99
CA ARG A 112 4.47 0.72 -17.01
C ARG A 112 4.74 0.29 -15.58
N CYS A 113 4.63 -1.01 -15.27
CA CYS A 113 4.88 -1.54 -13.93
C CYS A 113 6.33 -1.38 -13.46
N VAL A 114 7.29 -1.32 -14.39
CA VAL A 114 8.72 -1.11 -14.08
C VAL A 114 9.18 0.33 -14.30
N SER A 115 8.25 1.21 -14.68
CA SER A 115 8.53 2.62 -14.95
C SER A 115 8.94 3.33 -13.66
N THR A 116 9.99 4.14 -13.74
CA THR A 116 10.43 5.01 -12.64
C THR A 116 9.90 6.43 -12.76
N LYS A 117 8.96 6.66 -13.70
CA LYS A 117 8.27 7.95 -13.86
C LYS A 117 7.31 8.15 -12.71
N LEU A 118 7.22 9.39 -12.23
CA LEU A 118 6.33 9.74 -11.12
C LEU A 118 4.86 9.36 -11.42
N LEU A 119 4.37 9.67 -12.62
CA LEU A 119 3.00 9.38 -13.06
C LEU A 119 2.66 7.87 -13.17
N ASP A 120 3.67 6.99 -13.11
CA ASP A 120 3.50 5.55 -13.12
C ASP A 120 3.66 4.94 -11.71
N SER A 121 3.68 5.77 -10.65
CA SER A 121 3.84 5.30 -9.26
C SER A 121 2.68 4.44 -8.75
N VAL A 122 1.53 4.50 -9.43
CA VAL A 122 0.35 3.69 -9.13
C VAL A 122 -0.06 2.96 -10.40
N VAL A 123 0.00 1.63 -10.37
CA VAL A 123 -0.46 0.77 -11.45
C VAL A 123 -1.35 -0.31 -10.85
N PHE A 124 -2.57 -0.44 -11.39
CA PHE A 124 -3.46 -1.56 -11.10
C PHE A 124 -3.42 -2.53 -12.27
N VAL A 125 -3.18 -3.81 -11.99
CA VAL A 125 -3.05 -4.87 -12.99
C VAL A 125 -4.29 -5.74 -12.86
N ASP A 126 -5.17 -5.66 -13.84
CA ASP A 126 -6.37 -6.49 -13.88
C ASP A 126 -5.96 -7.95 -14.13
N ALA A 127 -6.13 -8.78 -13.10
CA ALA A 127 -5.82 -10.20 -13.11
C ALA A 127 -7.06 -11.07 -13.37
N SER A 128 -8.20 -10.52 -13.82
CA SER A 128 -9.44 -11.27 -14.06
C SER A 128 -9.25 -12.53 -14.93
N GLY A 129 -8.33 -12.50 -15.90
CA GLY A 129 -7.96 -13.67 -16.72
C GLY A 129 -7.03 -14.69 -16.03
N ALA A 130 -6.40 -14.33 -14.92
CA ALA A 130 -5.57 -15.20 -14.08
C ALA A 130 -6.27 -15.62 -12.77
N SER A 131 -7.36 -14.93 -12.41
CA SER A 131 -8.19 -15.09 -11.20
C SER A 131 -9.05 -16.37 -11.20
N GLU A 132 -9.11 -17.12 -12.30
CA GLU A 132 -9.84 -18.39 -12.36
C GLU A 132 -9.19 -19.52 -11.55
N GLN A 133 -8.10 -19.24 -10.82
CA GLN A 133 -7.38 -20.20 -9.98
C GLN A 133 -7.45 -19.90 -8.48
N GLU A 134 -8.47 -19.18 -8.01
CA GLU A 134 -8.69 -19.04 -6.57
C GLU A 134 -8.91 -20.42 -5.94
N GLY A 135 -7.98 -20.81 -5.07
CA GLY A 135 -7.88 -22.14 -4.48
C GLY A 135 -7.91 -22.09 -2.96
N ASN A 136 -8.09 -23.27 -2.36
CA ASN A 136 -7.98 -23.41 -0.90
C ASN A 136 -6.50 -23.37 -0.49
N GLY A 137 -6.11 -22.34 0.23
CA GLY A 137 -4.75 -22.14 0.75
C GLY A 137 -4.43 -22.92 2.04
N GLY A 138 -5.36 -23.76 2.52
CA GLY A 138 -5.18 -24.57 3.73
C GLY A 138 -6.20 -24.22 4.81
N VAL A 139 -5.75 -24.04 6.07
CA VAL A 139 -6.63 -23.83 7.24
C VAL A 139 -7.34 -22.47 7.17
N GLY A 140 -8.42 -22.40 6.38
CA GLY A 140 -9.25 -21.20 6.21
C GLY A 140 -8.60 -20.09 5.37
N GLY A 141 -7.52 -20.37 4.64
CA GLY A 141 -6.85 -19.42 3.76
C GLY A 141 -7.29 -19.56 2.31
N LEU A 142 -7.15 -18.48 1.53
CA LEU A 142 -7.36 -18.45 0.09
C LEU A 142 -5.99 -18.33 -0.60
N SER A 143 -5.86 -18.87 -1.81
CA SER A 143 -4.65 -18.76 -2.62
C SER A 143 -4.99 -18.43 -4.07
N ASN A 144 -4.10 -17.69 -4.74
CA ASN A 144 -4.22 -17.42 -6.18
C ASN A 144 -2.84 -17.61 -6.84
N PRO A 145 -2.56 -18.78 -7.44
CA PRO A 145 -1.31 -19.04 -8.13
C PRO A 145 -1.05 -18.11 -9.32
N GLY A 146 -2.11 -17.66 -10.01
CA GLY A 146 -2.01 -16.73 -11.13
C GLY A 146 -1.46 -15.37 -10.70
N GLU A 147 -2.04 -14.78 -9.66
CA GLU A 147 -1.53 -13.53 -9.06
C GLU A 147 -0.13 -13.71 -8.48
N SER A 148 0.17 -14.85 -7.85
CA SER A 148 1.50 -15.15 -7.31
C SER A 148 2.59 -15.17 -8.40
N ASN A 149 2.28 -15.74 -9.57
CA ASN A 149 3.19 -15.75 -10.73
C ASN A 149 3.41 -14.35 -11.29
N LEU A 150 2.36 -13.54 -11.39
CA LEU A 150 2.46 -12.14 -11.81
C LEU A 150 3.33 -11.33 -10.82
N ALA A 151 3.10 -11.47 -9.52
CA ALA A 151 3.90 -10.82 -8.49
C ALA A 151 5.38 -11.23 -8.57
N SER A 152 5.66 -12.52 -8.78
CA SER A 152 7.02 -13.04 -8.93
C SER A 152 7.74 -12.45 -10.15
N LEU A 153 7.04 -12.34 -11.29
CA LEU A 153 7.58 -11.71 -12.50
C LEU A 153 7.96 -10.24 -12.23
N TYR A 154 7.12 -9.49 -11.52
CA TYR A 154 7.45 -8.10 -11.18
C TYR A 154 8.64 -7.98 -10.24
N LEU A 155 8.74 -8.84 -9.24
CA LEU A 155 9.89 -8.85 -8.34
C LEU A 155 11.19 -9.07 -9.11
N GLN A 156 11.20 -9.97 -10.10
CA GLN A 156 12.37 -10.20 -10.96
C GLN A 156 12.72 -8.99 -11.85
N LEU A 157 11.74 -8.18 -12.21
CA LEU A 157 11.97 -6.99 -13.03
C LEU A 157 12.47 -5.78 -12.22
N VAL A 158 12.18 -5.75 -10.93
CA VAL A 158 12.40 -4.60 -10.04
C VAL A 158 13.61 -4.78 -9.10
N LEU A 159 13.94 -6.02 -8.70
CA LEU A 159 15.06 -6.37 -7.82
C LEU A 159 16.26 -6.91 -8.60
#